data_AF-F9YQ41-F1
#
_entry.id   AF-F9YQ41-F1
#
_cell.length_a   1.000
_cell.length_b   1.000
_cell.length_c   1.000
_cell.angle_alpha   90.00
_cell.angle_beta   90.00
_cell.angle_gamma   90.00
#
_symmetry.space_group_name_H-M   'P 1'
#
loop_
_entity.id
_entity.type
_entity.pdbx_description
1 polymer ?
#
loop_
_entity_poly.entity_id
_entity_poly.type
_entity_poly.pdbx_seq_one_letter_code
_entity_poly.pdbx_strand_id
1 'polypeptide(L)'
;MKLHLLFLLFLTTFGALEYTIKDMEENNFLENEDIFSKVLRAGRRTYFFDVRATRAGDYYLTITESKKFTEDNGAFHYKKHKIYLYKEDFESFKEILAQITSYVFEEKGEEVISERHQKDFKKEGGTAFSNHQNIDGGG
;
A
#
# COMPACT_ATOMS: atom_id res chain seq x y z
N MET A 1 42.87 9.76 23.53
CA MET A 1 41.65 9.13 24.09
C MET A 1 40.46 10.08 24.23
N LYS A 2 40.60 11.32 24.75
CA LYS A 2 39.45 12.24 24.95
C LYS A 2 38.69 12.67 23.68
N LEU A 3 39.37 12.78 22.53
CA LEU A 3 38.73 13.19 21.26
C LEU A 3 37.86 12.09 20.62
N HIS A 4 38.24 10.82 20.79
CA HIS A 4 37.48 9.68 20.27
C HIS A 4 36.18 9.46 21.05
N LEU A 5 36.23 9.69 22.37
CA LEU A 5 35.07 9.62 23.24
C LEU A 5 34.06 10.74 22.93
N LEU A 6 34.55 11.93 22.55
CA LEU A 6 33.71 13.06 22.15
C LEU A 6 33.00 12.81 20.81
N PHE A 7 33.65 12.13 19.85
CA PHE A 7 33.05 11.76 18.56
C PHE A 7 31.99 10.67 18.71
N LEU A 8 32.22 9.68 19.57
CA LEU A 8 31.23 8.65 19.92
C LEU A 8 30.01 9.24 20.63
N LEU A 9 30.22 10.18 21.56
CA LEU A 9 29.12 10.94 22.18
C LEU A 9 28.32 11.72 21.14
N PHE A 10 28.98 12.38 20.19
CA PHE A 10 28.31 13.14 19.13
C PHE A 10 27.46 12.24 18.22
N LEU A 11 27.94 11.07 17.82
CA LEU A 11 27.16 10.11 17.03
C LEU A 11 25.93 9.59 17.79
N THR A 12 26.08 9.31 19.09
CA THR A 12 24.95 8.80 19.90
C THR A 12 23.88 9.87 20.16
N THR A 13 24.27 11.11 20.47
CA THR A 13 23.31 12.17 20.79
C THR A 13 22.68 12.75 19.54
N PHE A 14 23.43 12.90 18.44
CA PHE A 14 22.90 13.42 17.18
C PHE A 14 21.97 12.39 16.51
N GLY A 15 22.33 11.10 16.52
CA GLY A 15 21.47 10.03 16.04
C GLY A 15 20.19 9.86 16.88
N ALA A 16 20.28 10.00 18.22
CA ALA A 16 19.12 9.99 19.10
C ALA A 16 18.22 11.23 18.92
N LEU A 17 18.81 12.40 18.66
CA LEU A 17 18.07 13.63 18.38
C LEU A 17 17.31 13.51 17.06
N GLU A 18 17.96 13.01 16.00
CA GLU A 18 17.32 12.79 14.69
C GLU A 18 16.18 11.74 14.77
N TYR A 19 16.38 10.67 15.56
CA TYR A 19 15.34 9.68 15.87
C TYR A 19 14.17 10.29 16.64
N THR A 20 14.45 11.11 17.67
CA THR A 20 13.42 11.78 18.48
C THR A 20 12.61 12.79 17.65
N ILE A 21 13.25 13.55 16.76
CA ILE A 21 12.56 14.51 15.88
C ILE A 21 11.63 13.78 14.89
N LYS A 22 12.04 12.63 14.37
CA LYS A 22 11.21 11.80 13.48
C LYS A 22 9.97 11.24 14.20
N ASP A 23 10.12 10.80 15.44
CA ASP A 23 9.01 10.33 16.28
C ASP A 23 8.09 11.49 16.72
N MET A 24 8.64 12.70 16.91
CA MET A 24 7.87 13.89 17.30
C MET A 24 7.03 14.46 16.14
N GLU A 25 7.50 14.34 14.90
CA GLU A 25 6.67 14.63 13.72
C GLU A 25 5.49 13.66 13.57
N GLU A 26 5.68 12.35 13.84
CA GLU A 26 4.55 11.39 13.82
C GLU A 26 3.51 11.68 14.92
N ASN A 27 3.95 12.10 16.11
CA ASN A 27 3.07 12.32 17.26
C ASN A 27 2.25 13.63 17.19
N ASN A 28 2.76 14.69 16.56
CA ASN A 28 2.02 15.96 16.46
C ASN A 28 0.81 15.92 15.48
N PHE A 29 0.70 14.88 14.65
CA PHE A 29 -0.48 14.64 13.81
C PHE A 29 -1.55 13.77 14.48
N LEU A 30 -1.31 13.29 15.71
CA LEU A 30 -2.27 12.48 16.47
C LEU A 30 -3.25 13.33 17.30
N GLU A 31 -2.96 14.62 17.54
CA GLU A 31 -3.89 15.51 18.26
C GLU A 31 -5.02 16.06 17.38
N ASN A 32 -4.93 15.92 16.05
CA ASN A 32 -6.09 16.11 15.18
C ASN A 32 -6.85 14.79 15.13
N GLU A 33 -7.78 14.58 16.07
CA GLU A 33 -8.73 13.47 16.02
C GLU A 33 -9.36 13.38 14.62
N ASP A 34 -9.38 12.16 14.07
CA ASP A 34 -9.94 11.92 12.74
C ASP A 34 -11.45 12.26 12.75
N ILE A 35 -11.87 13.17 11.86
CA ILE A 35 -13.26 13.66 11.78
C ILE A 35 -14.20 12.53 11.33
N PHE A 36 -13.69 11.68 10.44
CA PHE A 36 -14.38 10.52 9.93
C PHE A 36 -13.35 9.50 9.43
N SER A 37 -13.55 8.23 9.78
CA SER A 37 -12.66 7.15 9.38
C SER A 37 -13.40 5.93 8.87
N LYS A 38 -12.81 5.28 7.86
CA LYS A 38 -13.21 3.93 7.40
C LYS A 38 -11.99 3.03 7.31
N VAL A 39 -12.19 1.75 7.63
CA VAL A 39 -11.12 0.73 7.63
C VAL A 39 -11.52 -0.44 6.73
N LEU A 40 -10.61 -0.85 5.84
CA LEU A 40 -10.75 -2.03 4.99
C LEU A 40 -9.63 -3.03 5.30
N ARG A 41 -9.99 -4.22 5.77
CA ARG A 41 -9.04 -5.31 6.07
C ARG A 41 -8.97 -6.27 4.88
N ALA A 42 -7.77 -6.49 4.35
CA ALA A 42 -7.51 -7.31 3.17
C ALA A 42 -6.30 -8.24 3.40
N GLY A 43 -6.50 -9.25 4.25
CA GLY A 43 -5.46 -10.22 4.62
C GLY A 43 -4.28 -9.56 5.36
N ARG A 44 -3.10 -9.51 4.73
CA ARG A 44 -1.88 -8.89 5.31
C ARG A 44 -1.84 -7.37 5.19
N ARG A 45 -2.82 -6.75 4.52
CA ARG A 45 -2.93 -5.29 4.37
C ARG A 45 -4.18 -4.80 5.11
N THR A 46 -4.07 -3.64 5.74
CA THR A 46 -5.21 -2.87 6.25
C THR A 46 -5.14 -1.47 5.66
N TYR A 47 -6.22 -1.02 5.05
CA TYR A 47 -6.35 0.32 4.51
C TYR A 47 -7.17 1.18 5.46
N PHE A 48 -6.68 2.38 5.76
CA PHE A 48 -7.34 3.40 6.57
C PHE A 48 -7.64 4.59 5.67
N PHE A 49 -8.86 5.10 5.74
CA PHE A 49 -9.33 6.25 4.99
C PHE A 49 -9.84 7.27 6.01
N ASP A 50 -9.04 8.29 6.28
CA ASP A 50 -9.24 9.23 7.38
C ASP A 50 -9.44 10.65 6.84
N VAL A 51 -10.54 11.29 7.22
CA VAL A 51 -10.79 12.71 6.95
C VAL A 51 -10.23 13.54 8.09
N ARG A 52 -9.36 14.50 7.76
CA ARG A 52 -8.66 15.35 8.73
C ARG A 52 -8.84 16.82 8.38
N ALA A 53 -8.77 17.68 9.39
CA ALA A 53 -8.72 19.13 9.20
C ALA A 53 -7.28 19.65 9.12
N THR A 54 -7.07 20.61 8.24
CA THR A 54 -5.89 21.47 8.24
C THR A 54 -6.01 22.50 9.37
N ARG A 55 -4.91 23.23 9.65
CA ARG A 55 -4.94 24.35 10.61
C ARG A 55 -5.90 25.46 10.21
N ALA A 56 -6.21 25.60 8.92
CA ALA A 56 -7.16 26.58 8.39
C ALA A 56 -8.62 26.10 8.43
N GLY A 57 -8.87 24.89 8.92
CA GLY A 57 -10.22 24.31 9.03
C GLY A 57 -10.74 23.63 7.76
N ASP A 58 -10.00 23.63 6.65
CA ASP A 58 -10.39 22.84 5.47
C ASP A 58 -10.02 21.36 5.64
N TYR A 59 -10.71 20.49 4.89
CA TYR A 59 -10.57 19.04 5.02
C TYR A 59 -9.71 18.43 3.93
N TYR A 60 -8.94 17.42 4.31
CA TYR A 60 -8.15 16.58 3.41
C TYR A 60 -8.30 15.12 3.80
N LEU A 61 -8.02 14.23 2.85
CA LEU A 61 -8.07 12.78 3.04
C LEU A 61 -6.66 12.24 3.26
N THR A 62 -6.51 11.39 4.27
CA THR A 62 -5.33 10.53 4.43
C THR A 62 -5.72 9.09 4.11
N ILE A 63 -5.03 8.50 3.13
CA ILE A 63 -5.18 7.07 2.81
C ILE A 63 -3.90 6.37 3.28
N THR A 64 -4.03 5.46 4.25
CA THR A 64 -2.90 4.69 4.76
C THR A 64 -3.08 3.22 4.45
N GLU A 65 -2.12 2.62 3.74
CA GLU A 65 -1.98 1.17 3.70
C GLU A 65 -0.98 0.73 4.79
N SER A 66 -1.39 -0.15 5.70
CA SER A 66 -0.53 -0.85 6.63
C SER A 66 -0.36 -2.31 6.22
N LYS A 67 0.86 -2.70 5.83
CA LYS A 67 1.19 -4.07 5.45
C LYS A 67 1.98 -4.76 6.54
N LYS A 68 1.49 -5.92 6.98
CA LYS A 68 2.21 -6.82 7.90
C LYS A 68 3.27 -7.60 7.14
N PHE A 69 4.53 -7.42 7.52
CA PHE A 69 5.68 -8.22 7.10
C PHE A 69 6.00 -9.26 8.18
N THR A 70 6.47 -10.42 7.76
CA THR A 70 6.80 -11.54 8.65
C THR A 70 8.15 -12.02 8.17
N GLU A 71 9.11 -12.01 9.08
CA GLU A 71 10.47 -12.48 8.86
C GLU A 71 10.54 -14.00 9.02
N ASP A 72 11.63 -14.62 8.54
CA ASP A 72 11.83 -16.07 8.60
C ASP A 72 11.88 -16.62 10.03
N ASN A 73 12.28 -15.79 11.00
CA ASN A 73 12.30 -16.13 12.42
C ASN A 73 10.91 -16.01 13.11
N GLY A 74 9.86 -15.68 12.35
CA GLY A 74 8.49 -15.50 12.85
C GLY A 74 8.20 -14.13 13.45
N ALA A 75 9.19 -13.23 13.56
CA ALA A 75 8.96 -11.84 13.93
C ALA A 75 8.09 -11.14 12.87
N PHE A 76 7.32 -10.14 13.28
CA PHE A 76 6.54 -9.35 12.35
C PHE A 76 6.68 -7.86 12.62
N HIS A 77 6.59 -7.08 11.55
CA HIS A 77 6.57 -5.62 11.60
C HIS A 77 5.52 -5.09 10.64
N TYR A 78 5.07 -3.85 10.84
CA TYR A 78 4.13 -3.19 9.93
C TYR A 78 4.83 -2.08 9.18
N LYS A 79 4.70 -2.05 7.87
CA LYS A 79 5.12 -0.91 7.05
C LYS A 79 3.89 -0.15 6.60
N LYS A 80 3.89 1.16 6.85
CA LYS A 80 2.81 2.07 6.43
C LYS A 80 3.21 2.79 5.15
N HIS A 81 2.30 2.87 4.20
CA HIS A 81 2.36 3.75 3.04
C HIS A 81 1.20 4.73 3.15
N LYS A 82 1.51 6.04 3.16
CA LYS A 82 0.52 7.09 3.41
C LYS A 82 0.46 8.02 2.21
N ILE A 83 -0.77 8.36 1.81
CA ILE A 83 -1.08 9.34 0.78
C ILE A 83 -1.91 10.44 1.45
N TYR A 84 -1.56 11.70 1.17
CA TYR A 84 -2.36 12.86 1.50
C TYR A 84 -3.00 13.36 0.22
N LEU A 85 -4.32 13.53 0.24
CA LEU A 85 -5.08 14.07 -0.88
C LEU A 85 -5.81 15.32 -0.39
N TYR A 86 -5.56 16.45 -1.04
CA TYR A 86 -6.20 17.71 -0.73
C TYR A 86 -7.48 17.88 -1.57
N LYS A 87 -8.37 18.73 -1.08
CA LYS A 87 -9.75 18.83 -1.57
C LYS A 87 -9.87 19.25 -3.02
N GLU A 88 -8.96 20.10 -3.49
CA GLU A 88 -8.85 20.58 -4.86
C GLU A 88 -8.66 19.44 -5.87
N ASP A 89 -8.05 18.33 -5.44
CA ASP A 89 -7.73 17.19 -6.30
C ASP A 89 -8.78 16.07 -6.22
N PHE A 90 -9.79 16.18 -5.36
CA PHE A 90 -10.72 15.08 -5.07
C PHE A 90 -11.46 14.57 -6.30
N GLU A 91 -11.99 15.48 -7.13
CA GLU A 91 -12.80 15.09 -8.27
C GLU A 91 -11.95 14.37 -9.33
N SER A 92 -10.81 14.96 -9.72
CA SER A 92 -9.90 14.36 -10.68
C SER A 92 -9.30 13.04 -10.19
N PHE A 93 -8.93 12.96 -8.91
CA PHE A 93 -8.43 11.72 -8.32
C PHE A 93 -9.49 10.61 -8.35
N LYS A 94 -10.73 10.92 -7.96
CA LYS A 94 -11.85 9.98 -7.96
C LYS A 94 -12.15 9.48 -9.38
N GLU A 95 -12.19 10.38 -10.36
CA GLU A 95 -12.46 10.04 -11.75
C GLU A 95 -11.39 9.10 -12.31
N ILE A 96 -10.11 9.46 -12.18
CA ILE A 96 -8.99 8.65 -12.67
C ILE A 96 -8.96 7.29 -11.95
N LEU A 97 -9.18 7.27 -10.63
CA LEU A 97 -9.22 6.02 -9.86
C LEU A 97 -10.33 5.11 -10.38
N ALA A 98 -11.54 5.65 -10.58
CA ALA A 98 -12.66 4.90 -11.12
C ALA A 98 -12.34 4.32 -12.50
N GLN A 99 -11.84 5.15 -13.43
CA GLN A 99 -11.46 4.72 -14.78
C GLN A 99 -10.43 3.58 -14.76
N ILE A 100 -9.35 3.74 -13.97
CA ILE A 100 -8.30 2.72 -13.86
C ILE A 100 -8.85 1.42 -13.25
N THR A 101 -9.69 1.51 -12.22
CA THR A 101 -10.29 0.31 -11.61
C THR A 101 -11.25 -0.41 -12.56
N SER A 102 -12.07 0.32 -13.31
CA SER A 102 -12.97 -0.27 -14.31
C SER A 102 -12.18 -0.96 -15.41
N TYR A 103 -11.12 -0.32 -15.93
CA TYR A 103 -10.25 -0.93 -16.93
C TYR A 103 -9.67 -2.28 -16.47
N VAL A 104 -9.25 -2.38 -15.20
CA VAL A 104 -8.76 -3.66 -14.64
C VAL A 104 -9.85 -4.74 -14.65
N PHE A 105 -11.08 -4.39 -14.26
CA PHE A 105 -12.20 -5.34 -14.27
C PHE A 105 -12.63 -5.75 -15.67
N GLU A 106 -12.62 -4.84 -16.64
CA GLU A 106 -12.95 -5.16 -18.04
C GLU A 106 -11.92 -6.12 -18.65
N GLU A 107 -10.62 -5.93 -18.36
CA GLU A 107 -9.54 -6.73 -18.93
C GLU A 107 -9.31 -8.09 -18.25
N LYS A 108 -9.69 -8.22 -16.97
CA LYS A 108 -9.37 -9.41 -16.15
C LYS A 108 -10.57 -10.03 -15.44
N GLY A 109 -11.76 -9.44 -15.57
CA GLY A 109 -12.94 -9.82 -14.79
C GLY A 109 -12.82 -9.42 -13.32
N GLU A 110 -13.87 -9.71 -12.56
CA GLU A 110 -13.90 -9.49 -11.11
C GLU A 110 -13.24 -10.62 -10.30
N GLU A 111 -12.87 -11.72 -10.98
CA GLU A 111 -12.29 -12.89 -10.35
C GLU A 111 -10.93 -12.58 -9.74
N VAL A 112 -10.83 -12.71 -8.42
CA VAL A 112 -9.56 -12.54 -7.71
C VAL A 112 -8.80 -13.86 -7.77
N ILE A 113 -7.81 -13.95 -8.66
CA ILE A 113 -6.83 -15.04 -8.64
C ILE A 113 -5.91 -14.90 -7.42
N SER A 114 -6.37 -15.35 -6.25
CA SER A 114 -5.50 -15.40 -5.08
C SER A 114 -4.51 -16.56 -5.22
N GLU A 115 -3.35 -16.31 -5.82
CA GLU A 115 -2.17 -17.22 -5.77
C GLU A 115 -1.67 -17.48 -4.33
N ARG A 116 -2.28 -16.85 -3.32
CA ARG A 116 -1.81 -16.85 -1.93
C ARG A 116 -2.20 -18.06 -1.08
N HIS A 117 -2.72 -19.14 -1.65
CA HIS A 117 -2.88 -20.42 -0.92
C HIS A 117 -2.62 -21.67 -1.76
N GLN A 118 -1.66 -21.66 -2.69
CA GLN A 118 -1.02 -22.90 -3.09
C GLN A 118 0.50 -22.75 -2.97
N LYS A 119 1.07 -23.42 -1.96
CA LYS A 119 2.54 -23.62 -1.88
C LYS A 119 3.08 -24.45 -3.05
N ASP A 120 2.20 -25.04 -3.87
CA ASP A 120 2.54 -25.93 -4.98
C ASP A 120 1.74 -25.60 -6.26
N PHE A 121 1.76 -24.36 -6.73
CA PHE A 121 1.19 -24.06 -8.05
C PHE A 121 2.07 -24.69 -9.16
N LYS A 122 1.67 -25.86 -9.65
CA LYS A 122 2.16 -26.39 -10.93
C LYS A 122 1.39 -25.71 -12.06
N LYS A 123 2.11 -24.94 -12.88
CA LYS A 123 1.61 -24.47 -14.16
C LYS A 123 1.36 -25.67 -15.06
N GLU A 124 0.11 -26.12 -15.19
CA GLU A 124 -0.23 -27.09 -16.22
C GLU A 124 -0.23 -26.42 -17.59
N GLY A 125 0.76 -26.85 -18.39
CA GLY A 125 0.67 -27.24 -19.79
C GLY A 125 -0.21 -26.42 -20.73
N GLY A 126 0.44 -25.74 -21.67
CA GLY A 126 -0.22 -25.07 -22.79
C GLY A 126 -1.07 -26.03 -23.63
N THR A 127 -2.31 -25.65 -23.87
CA THR A 127 -3.13 -26.22 -24.94
C THR A 127 -2.72 -25.58 -26.25
N ALA A 128 -1.91 -26.34 -26.99
CA ALA A 128 -1.64 -26.13 -28.39
C ALA A 128 -2.96 -26.07 -29.18
N PHE A 129 -3.22 -24.96 -29.85
CA PHE A 129 -4.21 -24.92 -30.92
C PHE A 129 -3.65 -25.69 -32.11
N SER A 130 -4.04 -26.96 -32.22
CA SER A 130 -3.86 -27.74 -33.45
C SER A 130 -4.78 -27.18 -34.53
N ASN A 131 -4.21 -26.43 -35.47
CA ASN A 131 -4.86 -26.13 -36.74
C ASN A 131 -4.98 -27.45 -37.52
N HIS A 132 -6.20 -27.96 -37.67
CA HIS A 132 -6.49 -29.03 -38.63
C HIS A 132 -7.13 -28.40 -39.87
N GLN A 133 -6.36 -28.38 -40.95
CA GLN A 133 -6.87 -28.13 -42.30
C GLN A 133 -7.36 -29.43 -42.94
N ASN A 134 -8.39 -29.25 -43.77
CA ASN A 134 -8.91 -30.10 -44.85
C ASN A 134 -9.88 -31.21 -44.44
N ILE A 135 -11.08 -31.22 -45.06
CA ILE A 135 -11.43 -32.17 -46.15
C ILE A 135 -12.37 -31.48 -47.16
N ASP A 136 -12.04 -31.65 -48.44
CA ASP A 136 -12.81 -31.39 -49.66
C ASP A 136 -14.19 -32.08 -49.74
N GLY A 137 -15.09 -31.45 -50.49
CA GLY A 137 -15.74 -32.02 -51.68
C GLY A 137 -16.67 -33.24 -51.58
N GLY A 138 -17.94 -33.05 -51.95
CA GLY A 138 -18.86 -34.14 -52.28
C GLY A 138 -20.25 -33.67 -52.72
N GLY A 139 -20.38 -33.32 -53.99
CA GLY A 139 -21.62 -33.04 -54.73
C GLY A 139 -21.31 -32.91 -56.21
#